data_AF-B6H2S3-F1
#
_entry.id   AF-B6H2S3-F1
#
_cell.length_a   1.000
_cell.length_b   1.000
_cell.length_c   1.000
_cell.angle_alpha   90.00
_cell.angle_beta   90.00
_cell.angle_gamma   90.00
#
_symmetry.space_group_name_H-M   'P 1'
#
loop_
_entity.id
_entity.type
_entity.pdbx_description
1 polymer ?
#
loop_
_entity_poly.entity_id
_entity_poly.type
_entity_poly.pdbx_seq_one_letter_code
_entity_poly.pdbx_strand_id
1 'polypeptide(L)'
;MNPSQSLQDACSVPDSLLAHSDEDLIRLVYKQFPQEIDRLRRAYSIRDGPWTPPSTPSPSYILYNEEYDEVNRTLVGLLALRWIHTGQYETFVGLQPSASQLTRTSFDWIRGLYTQLIKDANALFTLITSIIINDIGKDPQLATDCHAKTGVDFSTLNHDAILLVACKAGLVPSLDQLPGQYRDDVLRAIELGATFNFGQLAQAENAPASLSGLHRMKGHDRSFRLRFMEQLLDIAGAAGHMDWTCAKKLTQPIFDSYRNVYDVCEGVIAGTLTVRSGYDLILIRRAKFLRDKDVRRFQVEENPGDRALMRLFCMGNVTTQEKALLYEDAWRALEDPVRETLANALNLDGRRSEPAVQPTYMPALLDRIQDVNALVCTLRYLAQVLSATDDADPSAVVIERSVYSALKQFVESDEFREDPTILERVEVPDGVVALTTASL
;
A
#
# COMPACT_ATOMS: atom_id res chain seq x y z
N MET A 1 20.95 27.67 9.13
CA MET A 1 19.57 27.67 9.63
C MET A 1 19.46 28.60 10.84
N ASN A 2 18.40 29.40 10.97
CA ASN A 2 18.16 30.16 12.21
C ASN A 2 17.68 29.17 13.29
N PRO A 3 18.42 28.93 14.39
CA PRO A 3 18.09 27.89 15.38
C PRO A 3 16.71 28.08 16.06
N SER A 4 16.09 29.24 15.92
CA SER A 4 14.75 29.54 16.45
C SER A 4 13.59 29.27 15.48
N GLN A 5 13.84 29.00 14.19
CA GLN A 5 12.76 28.79 13.22
C GLN A 5 12.02 27.47 13.49
N SER A 6 10.68 27.50 13.52
CA SER A 6 9.85 26.29 13.56
C SER A 6 9.66 25.72 12.14
N LEU A 7 9.36 24.42 12.03
CA LEU A 7 9.03 23.83 10.73
C LEU A 7 7.78 24.47 10.13
N GLN A 8 6.79 24.80 10.97
CA GLN A 8 5.56 25.46 10.55
C GLN A 8 5.85 26.84 9.91
N ASP A 9 6.74 27.64 10.51
CA ASP A 9 7.17 28.91 9.92
C ASP A 9 7.90 28.69 8.59
N ALA A 10 8.78 27.69 8.52
CA ALA A 10 9.53 27.35 7.31
C ALA A 10 8.61 26.92 6.16
N CYS A 11 7.47 26.29 6.45
CA CYS A 11 6.47 25.94 5.44
C CYS A 11 5.85 27.16 4.73
N SER A 12 5.98 28.38 5.29
CA SER A 12 5.53 29.62 4.63
C SER A 12 6.35 29.97 3.39
N VAL A 13 7.54 29.38 3.24
CA VAL A 13 8.39 29.54 2.05
C VAL A 13 8.85 28.15 1.58
N PRO A 14 7.97 27.35 0.94
CA PRO A 14 8.26 25.96 0.56
C PRO A 14 9.57 25.77 -0.20
N ASP A 15 9.86 26.66 -1.16
CA ASP A 15 11.09 26.59 -1.96
C ASP A 15 12.34 26.76 -1.10
N SER A 16 12.29 27.62 -0.08
CA SER A 16 13.41 27.81 0.85
C SER A 16 13.55 26.62 1.80
N LEU A 17 12.45 26.10 2.34
CA LEU A 17 12.47 24.90 3.19
C LEU A 17 13.08 23.71 2.44
N LEU A 18 12.57 23.42 1.24
CA LEU A 18 12.95 22.25 0.46
C LEU A 18 14.28 22.42 -0.30
N ALA A 19 14.90 23.61 -0.26
CA ALA A 19 16.27 23.83 -0.72
C ALA A 19 17.34 23.54 0.34
N HIS A 20 16.97 23.24 1.59
CA HIS A 20 17.93 22.85 2.62
C HIS A 20 18.67 21.54 2.27
N SER A 21 19.85 21.35 2.86
CA SER A 21 20.54 20.07 2.81
C SER A 21 19.67 18.98 3.46
N ASP A 22 19.90 17.72 3.08
CA ASP A 22 19.17 16.57 3.63
C ASP A 22 19.25 16.56 5.17
N GLU A 23 20.46 16.75 5.71
CA GLU A 23 20.70 16.79 7.16
C GLU A 23 19.94 17.93 7.84
N ASP A 24 19.98 19.14 7.30
CA ASP A 24 19.27 20.29 7.85
C ASP A 24 17.75 20.04 7.86
N LEU A 25 17.20 19.57 6.74
CA LEU A 25 15.77 19.27 6.63
C LEU A 25 15.35 18.17 7.61
N ILE A 26 16.12 17.09 7.70
CA ILE A 26 15.87 15.97 8.63
C ILE A 26 15.89 16.45 10.08
N ARG A 27 16.89 17.24 10.48
CA ARG A 27 16.99 17.78 11.85
C ARG A 27 15.86 18.75 12.17
N LEU A 28 15.43 19.58 11.21
CA LEU A 28 14.31 20.49 11.39
C LEU A 28 12.99 19.74 11.59
N VAL A 29 12.75 18.69 10.80
CA VAL A 29 11.57 17.83 10.97
C VAL A 29 11.62 17.06 12.28
N TYR A 30 12.78 16.51 12.67
CA TYR A 30 12.94 15.84 13.96
C TYR A 30 12.67 16.76 15.15
N LYS A 31 13.13 18.01 15.10
CA LYS A 31 12.81 19.01 16.12
C LYS A 31 11.31 19.24 16.27
N GLN A 32 10.55 19.09 15.19
CA GLN A 32 9.11 19.31 15.15
C GLN A 32 8.29 18.08 15.58
N PHE A 33 8.75 16.88 15.27
CA PHE A 33 8.05 15.61 15.52
C PHE A 33 8.91 14.58 16.29
N PRO A 34 9.52 14.95 17.42
CA PRO A 34 10.47 14.05 18.09
C PRO A 34 9.79 12.78 18.60
N GLN A 35 8.58 12.90 19.14
CA GLN A 35 7.85 11.77 19.72
C GLN A 35 7.43 10.76 18.65
N GLU A 36 6.87 11.24 17.54
CA GLU A 36 6.41 10.39 16.45
C GLU A 36 7.58 9.67 15.77
N ILE A 37 8.69 10.37 15.49
CA ILE A 37 9.87 9.74 14.88
C ILE A 37 10.53 8.75 15.83
N ASP A 38 10.59 9.05 17.14
CA ASP A 38 11.10 8.10 18.13
C ASP A 38 10.24 6.82 18.25
N ARG A 39 8.94 6.88 17.94
CA ARG A 39 8.10 5.67 17.87
C ARG A 39 8.49 4.76 16.72
N LEU A 40 8.85 5.33 15.56
CA LEU A 40 9.26 4.56 14.38
C LEU A 40 10.51 3.69 14.61
N ARG A 41 11.32 4.00 15.61
CA ARG A 41 12.47 3.16 16.02
C ARG A 41 12.05 1.76 16.50
N ARG A 42 10.80 1.59 16.94
CA ARG A 42 10.23 0.31 17.40
C ARG A 42 9.32 -0.34 16.36
N ALA A 43 9.02 0.35 15.26
CA ALA A 43 8.18 -0.18 14.20
C ALA A 43 8.91 -1.30 13.46
N TYR A 44 8.17 -2.36 13.11
CA TYR A 44 8.73 -3.49 12.37
C TYR A 44 8.85 -3.15 10.88
N SER A 45 9.83 -3.75 10.21
CA SER A 45 10.08 -3.64 8.77
C SER A 45 10.32 -5.02 8.15
N ILE A 46 10.08 -5.15 6.86
CA ILE A 46 10.46 -6.34 6.07
C ILE A 46 11.61 -5.94 5.16
N ARG A 47 12.71 -6.68 5.23
CA ARG A 47 13.92 -6.45 4.41
C ARG A 47 13.95 -7.36 3.19
N ASP A 48 14.35 -6.80 2.05
CA ASP A 48 14.57 -7.53 0.81
C ASP A 48 16.02 -8.04 0.73
N GLY A 49 16.31 -9.16 1.39
CA GLY A 49 17.59 -9.86 1.24
C GLY A 49 18.83 -9.00 1.55
N PRO A 50 20.03 -9.43 1.11
CA PRO A 50 21.26 -8.68 1.30
C PRO A 50 21.32 -7.44 0.38
N TRP A 51 21.82 -6.32 0.90
CA TRP A 51 22.04 -5.08 0.14
C TRP A 51 23.40 -4.45 0.43
N THR A 52 23.81 -3.54 -0.46
CA THR A 52 24.98 -2.68 -0.25
C THR A 52 24.49 -1.26 0.06
N PRO A 53 24.72 -0.73 1.28
CA PRO A 53 24.25 0.60 1.64
C PRO A 53 25.02 1.69 0.87
N PRO A 54 24.41 2.86 0.61
CA PRO A 54 25.11 4.06 0.16
C PRO A 54 26.25 4.46 1.11
N SER A 55 27.22 5.23 0.60
CA SER A 55 28.39 5.70 1.38
C SER A 55 28.10 6.90 2.27
N THR A 56 26.98 7.59 2.06
CA THR A 56 26.51 8.72 2.87
C THR A 56 25.73 8.21 4.08
N PRO A 57 25.67 8.94 5.20
CA PRO A 57 24.85 8.51 6.34
C PRO A 57 23.36 8.48 5.99
N SER A 58 22.65 7.48 6.50
CA SER A 58 21.19 7.37 6.38
C SER A 58 20.48 8.42 7.25
N PRO A 59 19.18 8.70 7.02
CA PRO A 59 18.42 9.60 7.86
C PRO A 59 18.44 9.25 9.36
N SER A 60 18.32 7.97 9.72
CA SER A 60 18.38 7.55 11.12
C SER A 60 19.80 7.68 11.67
N TYR A 61 20.83 7.43 10.87
CA TYR A 61 22.22 7.62 11.28
C TYR A 61 22.51 9.11 11.56
N ILE A 62 21.96 10.03 10.76
CA ILE A 62 22.05 11.49 11.00
C ILE A 62 21.45 11.88 12.36
N LEU A 63 20.33 11.25 12.75
CA LEU A 63 19.60 11.58 13.98
C LEU A 63 20.16 10.88 15.22
N TYR A 64 20.50 9.59 15.10
CA TYR A 64 20.75 8.69 16.23
C TYR A 64 22.12 8.03 16.21
N ASN A 65 22.89 8.18 15.13
CA ASN A 65 24.13 7.43 14.90
C ASN A 65 23.90 5.90 14.95
N GLU A 66 22.71 5.46 14.50
CA GLU A 66 22.25 4.07 14.45
C GLU A 66 21.21 3.89 13.32
N GLU A 67 21.09 2.67 12.79
CA GLU A 67 20.16 2.33 11.70
C GLU A 67 18.78 1.91 12.21
N TYR A 68 17.73 2.61 11.78
CA TYR A 68 16.34 2.28 12.07
C TYR A 68 15.53 2.28 10.77
N ASP A 69 15.05 1.11 10.36
CA ASP A 69 14.47 0.90 9.04
C ASP A 69 13.26 1.82 8.76
N GLU A 70 12.29 1.85 9.66
CA GLU A 70 11.07 2.65 9.44
C GLU A 70 11.36 4.16 9.55
N VAL A 71 12.31 4.59 10.39
CA VAL A 71 12.80 5.99 10.39
C VAL A 71 13.37 6.35 9.01
N ASN A 72 14.22 5.48 8.46
CA ASN A 72 14.81 5.69 7.14
C ASN A 72 13.74 5.71 6.03
N ARG A 73 12.77 4.80 6.06
CA ARG A 73 11.68 4.75 5.07
C ARG A 73 10.84 6.02 5.08
N THR A 74 10.36 6.43 6.25
CA THR A 74 9.53 7.63 6.41
C THR A 74 10.28 8.90 6.00
N LEU A 75 11.53 9.07 6.44
CA LEU A 75 12.31 10.26 6.12
C LEU A 75 12.76 10.29 4.65
N VAL A 76 12.96 9.15 4.00
CA VAL A 76 13.17 9.13 2.53
C VAL A 76 11.89 9.47 1.78
N GLY A 77 10.70 9.11 2.29
CA GLY A 77 9.43 9.62 1.78
C GLY A 77 9.33 11.15 1.84
N LEU A 78 9.82 11.76 2.93
CA LEU A 78 9.95 13.23 3.03
C LEU A 78 10.97 13.80 2.03
N LEU A 79 12.13 13.16 1.85
CA LEU A 79 13.11 13.58 0.83
C LEU A 79 12.56 13.42 -0.59
N ALA A 80 11.69 12.44 -0.83
CA ALA A 80 10.97 12.28 -2.09
C ALA A 80 10.01 13.45 -2.34
N LEU A 81 9.29 13.94 -1.32
CA LEU A 81 8.51 15.17 -1.42
C LEU A 81 9.40 16.36 -1.85
N ARG A 82 10.60 16.50 -1.29
CA ARG A 82 11.57 17.52 -1.71
C ARG A 82 11.94 17.37 -3.19
N TRP A 83 12.31 16.18 -3.63
CA TRP A 83 12.70 15.93 -5.03
C TRP A 83 11.56 16.22 -5.99
N ILE A 84 10.34 15.80 -5.64
CA ILE A 84 9.12 16.09 -6.38
C ILE A 84 8.91 17.60 -6.45
N HIS A 85 8.93 18.33 -5.33
CA HIS A 85 8.68 19.78 -5.32
C HIS A 85 9.71 20.56 -6.14
N THR A 86 11.01 20.27 -5.92
CA THR A 86 12.13 20.99 -6.55
C THR A 86 12.46 20.52 -7.97
N GLY A 87 11.90 19.42 -8.43
CA GLY A 87 12.02 18.95 -9.82
C GLY A 87 13.29 18.17 -10.08
N GLN A 88 13.85 17.57 -9.04
CA GLN A 88 15.07 16.77 -9.09
C GLN A 88 14.76 15.36 -9.62
N TYR A 89 14.31 15.27 -10.87
CA TYR A 89 13.97 14.00 -11.52
C TYR A 89 15.14 13.02 -11.51
N GLU A 90 16.35 13.45 -11.88
CA GLU A 90 17.53 12.57 -11.95
C GLU A 90 17.88 11.96 -10.59
N THR A 91 17.77 12.74 -9.51
CA THR A 91 17.94 12.24 -8.14
C THR A 91 16.82 11.26 -7.79
N PHE A 92 15.58 11.61 -8.11
CA PHE A 92 14.41 10.77 -7.82
C PHE A 92 14.55 9.36 -8.41
N VAL A 93 15.06 9.24 -9.64
CA VAL A 93 15.16 7.95 -10.36
C VAL A 93 16.53 7.28 -10.28
N GLY A 94 17.49 7.86 -9.56
CA GLY A 94 18.93 7.58 -9.70
C GLY A 94 19.33 6.10 -9.76
N LEU A 95 18.90 5.28 -8.79
CA LEU A 95 19.23 3.85 -8.72
C LEU A 95 18.05 2.92 -9.09
N GLN A 96 17.05 3.45 -9.81
CA GLN A 96 16.00 2.62 -10.38
C GLN A 96 16.54 1.80 -11.58
N PRO A 97 16.12 0.54 -11.77
CA PRO A 97 16.53 -0.25 -12.93
C PRO A 97 16.10 0.42 -14.24
N SER A 98 17.01 0.55 -15.20
CA SER A 98 16.75 1.28 -16.46
C SER A 98 15.55 0.74 -17.24
N ALA A 99 15.29 -0.57 -17.18
CA ALA A 99 14.15 -1.21 -17.85
C ALA A 99 12.77 -0.85 -17.24
N SER A 100 12.74 -0.37 -16.00
CA SER A 100 11.52 -0.04 -15.26
C SER A 100 11.53 1.38 -14.68
N GLN A 101 12.51 2.21 -15.06
CA GLN A 101 12.69 3.54 -14.51
C GLN A 101 11.45 4.42 -14.75
N LEU A 102 11.02 5.15 -13.72
CA LEU A 102 9.92 6.11 -13.82
C LEU A 102 10.23 7.15 -14.90
N THR A 103 9.31 7.36 -15.84
CA THR A 103 9.53 8.33 -16.92
C THR A 103 9.37 9.77 -16.44
N ARG A 104 9.99 10.71 -17.16
CA ARG A 104 9.84 12.14 -16.89
C ARG A 104 8.38 12.60 -16.94
N THR A 105 7.59 12.11 -17.88
CA THR A 105 6.16 12.43 -17.99
C THR A 105 5.38 11.99 -16.76
N SER A 106 5.65 10.78 -16.26
CA SER A 106 5.04 10.28 -15.01
C SER A 106 5.45 11.11 -13.81
N PHE A 107 6.74 11.46 -13.71
CA PHE A 107 7.24 12.33 -12.66
C PHE A 107 6.59 13.73 -12.68
N ASP A 108 6.46 14.34 -13.87
CA ASP A 108 5.81 15.64 -14.02
C ASP A 108 4.30 15.57 -13.69
N TRP A 109 3.64 14.42 -13.93
CA TRP A 109 2.27 14.19 -13.45
C TRP A 109 2.21 14.19 -11.92
N ILE A 110 3.13 13.49 -11.24
CA ILE A 110 3.21 13.49 -9.77
C ILE A 110 3.44 14.92 -9.26
N ARG A 111 4.37 15.66 -9.87
CA ARG A 111 4.59 17.09 -9.55
C ARG A 111 3.30 17.89 -9.65
N GLY A 112 2.57 17.73 -10.76
CA GLY A 112 1.30 18.41 -10.99
C GLY A 112 0.26 18.11 -9.90
N LEU A 113 0.16 16.84 -9.46
CA LEU A 113 -0.72 16.45 -8.36
C LEU A 113 -0.35 17.17 -7.05
N TYR A 114 0.94 17.26 -6.73
CA TYR A 114 1.42 17.86 -5.48
C TYR A 114 1.24 19.37 -5.47
N THR A 115 1.50 20.05 -6.59
CA THR A 115 1.25 21.49 -6.74
C THR A 115 -0.23 21.85 -6.62
N GLN A 116 -1.16 20.91 -6.86
CA GLN A 116 -2.59 21.14 -6.63
C GLN A 116 -2.95 21.14 -5.14
N LEU A 117 -2.27 20.35 -4.30
CA LEU A 117 -2.55 20.29 -2.85
C LEU A 117 -1.77 21.37 -2.06
N ILE A 118 -0.48 21.54 -2.38
CA ILE A 118 0.43 22.43 -1.66
C ILE A 118 0.21 23.88 -2.12
N LYS A 119 -0.86 24.50 -1.64
CA LYS A 119 -1.26 25.89 -1.97
C LYS A 119 -0.80 26.93 -0.96
N ASP A 120 -0.52 26.50 0.25
CA ASP A 120 -0.16 27.37 1.38
C ASP A 120 0.70 26.61 2.40
N ALA A 121 1.20 27.35 3.39
CA ALA A 121 2.07 26.84 4.45
C ALA A 121 1.43 25.69 5.24
N ASN A 122 0.14 25.82 5.58
CA ASN A 122 -0.57 24.81 6.34
C ASN A 122 -0.74 23.53 5.50
N ALA A 123 -0.92 23.64 4.18
CA ALA A 123 -1.07 22.49 3.31
C ALA A 123 0.22 21.67 3.22
N LEU A 124 1.37 22.35 3.10
CA LEU A 124 2.66 21.67 3.16
C LEU A 124 2.90 21.02 4.52
N PHE A 125 2.69 21.78 5.60
CA PHE A 125 2.87 21.27 6.96
C PHE A 125 1.95 20.08 7.26
N THR A 126 0.73 20.08 6.72
CA THR A 126 -0.23 18.97 6.83
C THR A 126 0.24 17.74 6.09
N LEU A 127 0.77 17.89 4.87
CA LEU A 127 1.35 16.78 4.13
C LEU A 127 2.57 16.20 4.87
N ILE A 128 3.46 17.05 5.39
CA ILE A 128 4.60 16.60 6.20
C ILE A 128 4.11 15.85 7.44
N THR A 129 3.12 16.40 8.15
CA THR A 129 2.51 15.71 9.31
C THR A 129 1.96 14.34 8.92
N SER A 130 1.22 14.26 7.80
CA SER A 130 0.68 12.99 7.29
C SER A 130 1.78 11.96 6.98
N ILE A 131 2.90 12.37 6.39
CA ILE A 131 4.05 11.48 6.11
C ILE A 131 4.62 10.94 7.43
N ILE A 132 4.88 11.82 8.40
CA ILE A 132 5.58 11.45 9.64
C ILE A 132 4.74 10.51 10.51
N ILE A 133 3.42 10.70 10.54
CA ILE A 133 2.56 9.88 11.41
C ILE A 133 2.09 8.57 10.76
N ASN A 134 2.19 8.40 9.45
CA ASN A 134 1.57 7.27 8.74
C ASN A 134 1.95 5.90 9.33
N ASP A 135 3.23 5.71 9.65
CA ASP A 135 3.75 4.40 10.07
C ASP A 135 3.84 4.21 11.58
N ILE A 136 3.46 5.19 12.41
CA ILE A 136 3.54 5.03 13.88
C ILE A 136 2.56 3.95 14.38
N GLY A 137 1.53 3.61 13.60
CA GLY A 137 0.65 2.48 13.85
C GLY A 137 1.36 1.12 13.94
N LYS A 138 2.58 1.02 13.39
CA LYS A 138 3.42 -0.18 13.47
C LYS A 138 4.21 -0.29 14.79
N ASP A 139 4.24 0.76 15.62
CA ASP A 139 4.85 0.72 16.95
C ASP A 139 4.01 -0.20 17.86
N PRO A 140 4.53 -1.36 18.31
CA PRO A 140 3.76 -2.28 19.15
C PRO A 140 3.35 -1.65 20.49
N GLN A 141 4.09 -0.64 20.96
CA GLN A 141 3.74 0.08 22.17
C GLN A 141 2.51 0.98 21.97
N LEU A 142 2.24 1.46 20.75
CA LEU A 142 1.12 2.36 20.50
C LEU A 142 -0.24 1.68 20.75
N ALA A 143 -0.38 0.39 20.37
CA ALA A 143 -1.59 -0.38 20.68
C ALA A 143 -1.79 -0.53 22.20
N THR A 144 -0.69 -0.75 22.94
CA THR A 144 -0.72 -0.82 24.42
C THR A 144 -1.11 0.52 25.03
N ASP A 145 -0.59 1.64 24.50
CA ASP A 145 -0.94 2.98 24.95
C ASP A 145 -2.42 3.31 24.67
N CYS A 146 -2.94 2.88 23.51
CA CYS A 146 -4.36 2.98 23.18
C CYS A 146 -5.21 2.18 24.16
N HIS A 147 -4.81 0.95 24.46
CA HIS A 147 -5.50 0.10 25.44
C HIS A 147 -5.52 0.75 26.83
N ALA A 148 -4.38 1.26 27.30
CA ALA A 148 -4.28 1.95 28.59
C ALA A 148 -5.19 3.18 28.68
N LYS A 149 -5.43 3.88 27.55
CA LYS A 149 -6.25 5.09 27.50
C LYS A 149 -7.74 4.83 27.29
N THR A 150 -8.10 3.75 26.58
CA THR A 150 -9.49 3.47 26.14
C THR A 150 -10.13 2.28 26.86
N GLY A 151 -9.32 1.38 27.44
CA GLY A 151 -9.76 0.12 28.03
C GLY A 151 -10.04 -1.00 27.02
N VAL A 152 -9.86 -0.76 25.72
CA VAL A 152 -10.15 -1.73 24.65
C VAL A 152 -8.83 -2.17 24.00
N ASP A 153 -8.64 -3.48 23.81
CA ASP A 153 -7.46 -4.01 23.14
C ASP A 153 -7.64 -3.94 21.62
N PHE A 154 -6.70 -3.29 20.96
CA PHE A 154 -6.67 -3.09 19.51
C PHE A 154 -5.43 -3.70 18.85
N SER A 155 -4.67 -4.53 19.58
CA SER A 155 -3.41 -5.13 19.13
C SER A 155 -3.55 -6.04 17.91
N THR A 156 -4.76 -6.53 17.62
CA THR A 156 -5.06 -7.38 16.47
C THR A 156 -5.50 -6.61 15.22
N LEU A 157 -5.70 -5.29 15.31
CA LEU A 157 -6.06 -4.46 14.17
C LEU A 157 -4.85 -4.23 13.25
N ASN A 158 -5.11 -3.87 11.99
CA ASN A 158 -4.05 -3.41 11.10
C ASN A 158 -3.46 -2.06 11.58
N HIS A 159 -2.25 -1.73 11.14
CA HIS A 159 -1.52 -0.55 11.61
C HIS A 159 -2.23 0.79 11.30
N ASP A 160 -2.88 0.92 10.14
CA ASP A 160 -3.66 2.13 9.80
C ASP A 160 -4.84 2.33 10.78
N ALA A 161 -5.47 1.24 11.23
CA ALA A 161 -6.54 1.26 12.21
C ALA A 161 -6.04 1.55 13.62
N ILE A 162 -4.88 1.01 14.01
CA ILE A 162 -4.21 1.37 15.27
C ILE A 162 -3.89 2.87 15.28
N LEU A 163 -3.37 3.40 14.18
CA LEU A 163 -3.14 4.84 14.01
C LEU A 163 -4.43 5.64 14.17
N LEU A 164 -5.53 5.23 13.52
CA LEU A 164 -6.82 5.89 13.64
C LEU A 164 -7.29 5.97 15.10
N VAL A 165 -7.20 4.85 15.84
CA VAL A 165 -7.54 4.80 17.26
C VAL A 165 -6.64 5.73 18.06
N ALA A 166 -5.33 5.71 17.82
CA ALA A 166 -4.38 6.59 18.50
C ALA A 166 -4.69 8.08 18.26
N CYS A 167 -5.03 8.46 17.03
CA CYS A 167 -5.45 9.81 16.69
C CYS A 167 -6.73 10.21 17.43
N LYS A 168 -7.76 9.35 17.44
CA LYS A 168 -9.03 9.58 18.15
C LYS A 168 -8.83 9.65 19.68
N ALA A 169 -7.89 8.88 20.20
CA ALA A 169 -7.51 8.91 21.61
C ALA A 169 -6.61 10.09 21.97
N GLY A 170 -6.19 10.95 21.04
CA GLY A 170 -5.28 12.07 21.31
C GLY A 170 -3.90 11.60 21.78
N LEU A 171 -3.36 10.55 21.15
CA LEU A 171 -2.00 10.03 21.36
C LEU A 171 -1.01 10.50 20.28
N VAL A 172 -1.49 11.29 19.32
CA VAL A 172 -0.70 11.86 18.21
C VAL A 172 -0.71 13.38 18.33
N PRO A 173 0.16 13.97 19.18
CA PRO A 173 0.08 15.40 19.55
C PRO A 173 0.35 16.35 18.39
N SER A 174 1.08 15.91 17.36
CA SER A 174 1.29 16.69 16.13
C SER A 174 -0.01 17.11 15.43
N LEU A 175 -1.10 16.34 15.57
CA LEU A 175 -2.39 16.70 14.99
C LEU A 175 -3.00 17.96 15.60
N ASP A 176 -2.71 18.26 16.86
CA ASP A 176 -3.24 19.42 17.55
C ASP A 176 -2.54 20.73 17.13
N GLN A 177 -1.45 20.62 16.36
CA GLN A 177 -0.74 21.76 15.76
C GLN A 177 -1.34 22.19 14.42
N LEU A 178 -2.21 21.35 13.84
CA LEU A 178 -2.88 21.65 12.58
C LEU A 178 -4.13 22.52 12.82
N PRO A 179 -4.40 23.50 11.94
CA PRO A 179 -5.68 24.20 11.95
C PRO A 179 -6.84 23.21 11.75
N GLY A 180 -8.01 23.49 12.33
CA GLY A 180 -9.13 22.55 12.42
C GLY A 180 -9.49 21.85 11.10
N GLN A 181 -9.63 22.59 10.00
CA GLN A 181 -9.93 21.99 8.68
C GLN A 181 -8.84 21.01 8.20
N TYR A 182 -7.57 21.33 8.42
CA TYR A 182 -6.44 20.52 7.99
C TYR A 182 -6.30 19.26 8.86
N ARG A 183 -6.59 19.40 10.17
CA ARG A 183 -6.70 18.26 11.10
C ARG A 183 -7.81 17.31 10.67
N ASP A 184 -8.98 17.83 10.31
CA ASP A 184 -10.10 17.03 9.82
C ASP A 184 -9.76 16.30 8.51
N ASP A 185 -9.02 16.95 7.61
CA ASP A 185 -8.55 16.33 6.38
C ASP A 185 -7.60 15.15 6.64
N VAL A 186 -6.67 15.29 7.58
CA VAL A 186 -5.78 14.21 8.01
C VAL A 186 -6.56 13.07 8.66
N LEU A 187 -7.49 13.37 9.55
CA LEU A 187 -8.31 12.33 10.19
C LEU A 187 -9.14 11.54 9.18
N ARG A 188 -9.77 12.21 8.20
CA ARG A 188 -10.50 11.52 7.12
C ARG A 188 -9.57 10.71 6.21
N ALA A 189 -8.36 11.21 5.93
CA ALA A 189 -7.34 10.48 5.19
C ALA A 189 -6.94 9.18 5.89
N ILE A 190 -6.71 9.22 7.21
CA ILE A 190 -6.41 8.04 8.03
C ILE A 190 -7.61 7.08 8.10
N GLU A 191 -8.84 7.60 8.25
CA GLU A 191 -10.05 6.77 8.20
C GLU A 191 -10.20 6.02 6.88
N LEU A 192 -9.87 6.66 5.76
CA LEU A 192 -9.85 5.99 4.46
C LEU A 192 -8.78 4.89 4.44
N GLY A 193 -7.55 5.18 4.90
CA GLY A 193 -6.46 4.21 4.97
C GLY A 193 -6.80 2.96 5.78
N ALA A 194 -7.46 3.14 6.93
CA ALA A 194 -7.87 2.04 7.82
C ALA A 194 -8.89 1.07 7.19
N THR A 195 -9.58 1.48 6.13
CA THR A 195 -10.65 0.69 5.46
C THR A 195 -10.36 0.36 4.00
N PHE A 196 -9.33 0.98 3.40
CA PHE A 196 -9.03 0.85 1.99
C PHE A 196 -7.53 1.04 1.71
N ASN A 197 -6.90 -0.03 1.19
CA ASN A 197 -5.51 -0.03 0.79
C ASN A 197 -5.38 0.06 -0.75
N PHE A 198 -4.69 1.10 -1.24
CA PHE A 198 -4.49 1.33 -2.67
C PHE A 198 -3.60 0.26 -3.33
N GLY A 199 -2.59 -0.24 -2.63
CA GLY A 199 -1.70 -1.29 -3.13
C GLY A 199 -2.44 -2.59 -3.38
N GLN A 200 -3.33 -2.97 -2.45
CA GLN A 200 -4.20 -4.13 -2.60
C GLN A 200 -5.12 -3.99 -3.82
N LEU A 201 -5.65 -2.78 -4.11
CA LEU A 201 -6.43 -2.55 -5.33
C LEU A 201 -5.56 -2.62 -6.58
N ALA A 202 -4.35 -2.02 -6.57
CA ALA A 202 -3.42 -2.04 -7.69
C ALA A 202 -3.07 -3.48 -8.13
N GLN A 203 -3.09 -4.42 -7.17
CA GLN A 203 -2.82 -5.84 -7.36
C GLN A 203 -4.10 -6.70 -7.46
N ALA A 204 -5.30 -6.09 -7.38
CA ALA A 204 -6.58 -6.81 -7.33
C ALA A 204 -6.66 -7.89 -6.24
N GLU A 205 -5.92 -7.69 -5.14
CA GLU A 205 -5.90 -8.55 -3.96
C GLU A 205 -7.16 -8.37 -3.13
N ASN A 206 -7.60 -7.12 -2.95
CA ASN A 206 -8.85 -6.80 -2.25
C ASN A 206 -10.10 -7.14 -3.08
N ALA A 207 -11.26 -7.02 -2.45
CA ALA A 207 -12.56 -7.23 -3.09
C ALA A 207 -13.19 -5.90 -3.55
N PRO A 208 -14.12 -5.92 -4.52
CA PRO A 208 -14.86 -4.73 -4.94
C PRO A 208 -15.46 -3.92 -3.79
N ALA A 209 -15.98 -4.58 -2.75
CA ALA A 209 -16.57 -3.92 -1.59
C ALA A 209 -15.59 -3.00 -0.83
N SER A 210 -14.28 -3.24 -0.89
CA SER A 210 -13.27 -2.38 -0.26
C SER A 210 -13.28 -0.95 -0.84
N LEU A 211 -13.78 -0.74 -2.06
CA LEU A 211 -13.97 0.58 -2.66
C LEU A 211 -15.12 1.38 -2.03
N SER A 212 -16.00 0.76 -1.25
CA SER A 212 -17.19 1.42 -0.68
C SER A 212 -16.82 2.56 0.27
N GLY A 213 -15.64 2.51 0.89
CA GLY A 213 -15.11 3.58 1.74
C GLY A 213 -14.96 4.92 1.00
N LEU A 214 -14.71 4.87 -0.31
CA LEU A 214 -14.51 6.06 -1.15
C LEU A 214 -15.77 6.94 -1.23
N HIS A 215 -16.97 6.40 -1.05
CA HIS A 215 -18.19 7.21 -1.06
C HIS A 215 -18.20 8.27 0.05
N ARG A 216 -17.53 8.02 1.19
CA ARG A 216 -17.37 9.01 2.27
C ARG A 216 -16.45 10.17 1.90
N MET A 217 -15.70 10.06 0.80
CA MET A 217 -14.79 11.11 0.33
C MET A 217 -15.48 12.11 -0.60
N LYS A 218 -16.75 11.91 -0.92
CA LYS A 218 -17.53 12.85 -1.74
C LYS A 218 -17.62 14.21 -1.04
N GLY A 219 -17.11 15.26 -1.68
CA GLY A 219 -17.01 16.60 -1.10
C GLY A 219 -15.81 16.81 -0.18
N HIS A 220 -14.92 15.81 -0.08
CA HIS A 220 -13.70 15.82 0.72
C HIS A 220 -12.47 15.50 -0.16
N ASP A 221 -12.43 16.07 -1.37
CA ASP A 221 -11.39 15.81 -2.38
C ASP A 221 -9.97 16.01 -1.84
N ARG A 222 -9.82 17.00 -0.95
CA ARG A 222 -8.55 17.30 -0.30
C ARG A 222 -8.07 16.16 0.60
N SER A 223 -8.96 15.60 1.41
CA SER A 223 -8.63 14.47 2.29
C SER A 223 -8.24 13.23 1.46
N PHE A 224 -8.91 12.99 0.33
CA PHE A 224 -8.56 11.89 -0.59
C PHE A 224 -7.20 12.09 -1.23
N ARG A 225 -6.95 13.28 -1.80
CA ARG A 225 -5.67 13.62 -2.43
C ARG A 225 -4.51 13.58 -1.45
N LEU A 226 -4.73 14.03 -0.21
CA LEU A 226 -3.74 13.94 0.86
C LEU A 226 -3.33 12.48 1.09
N ARG A 227 -4.30 11.57 1.30
CA ARG A 227 -4.04 10.14 1.51
C ARG A 227 -3.35 9.50 0.31
N PHE A 228 -3.80 9.80 -0.91
CA PHE A 228 -3.17 9.26 -2.12
C PHE A 228 -1.74 9.78 -2.33
N MET A 229 -1.49 11.06 -2.06
CA MET A 229 -0.15 11.65 -2.16
C MET A 229 0.79 11.04 -1.11
N GLU A 230 0.34 10.93 0.14
CA GLU A 230 1.10 10.27 1.20
C GLU A 230 1.45 8.83 0.82
N GLN A 231 0.50 8.05 0.27
CA GLN A 231 0.78 6.70 -0.21
C GLN A 231 1.87 6.65 -1.31
N LEU A 232 1.92 7.61 -2.23
CA LEU A 232 3.00 7.68 -3.22
C LEU A 232 4.37 7.96 -2.59
N LEU A 233 4.41 8.76 -1.51
CA LEU A 233 5.64 9.03 -0.76
C LEU A 233 6.08 7.82 0.07
N ASP A 234 5.14 7.08 0.65
CA ASP A 234 5.42 5.82 1.34
C ASP A 234 6.09 4.82 0.37
N ILE A 235 5.57 4.68 -0.85
CA ILE A 235 6.19 3.83 -1.88
C ILE A 235 7.57 4.36 -2.27
N ALA A 236 7.72 5.68 -2.46
CA ALA A 236 9.01 6.27 -2.78
C ALA A 236 10.04 6.01 -1.67
N GLY A 237 9.60 6.07 -0.41
CA GLY A 237 10.38 5.80 0.80
C GLY A 237 10.58 4.34 1.14
N ALA A 238 9.84 3.40 0.53
CA ALA A 238 9.80 2.00 0.97
C ALA A 238 11.17 1.29 1.01
N ALA A 239 12.11 1.67 0.14
CA ALA A 239 13.48 1.16 0.15
C ALA A 239 14.48 2.04 0.91
N GLY A 240 14.02 3.05 1.64
CA GLY A 240 14.87 4.02 2.33
C GLY A 240 15.86 3.42 3.32
N HIS A 241 15.52 2.28 3.92
CA HIS A 241 16.41 1.51 4.79
C HIS A 241 17.56 0.81 4.05
N MET A 242 17.41 0.56 2.75
CA MET A 242 18.45 0.00 1.88
C MET A 242 19.19 1.08 1.09
N ASP A 243 18.47 2.13 0.70
CA ASP A 243 18.92 3.17 -0.22
C ASP A 243 18.13 4.46 0.01
N TRP A 244 18.78 5.45 0.63
CA TRP A 244 18.23 6.76 0.96
C TRP A 244 18.55 7.84 -0.08
N THR A 245 19.14 7.46 -1.22
CA THR A 245 19.64 8.44 -2.22
C THR A 245 18.65 8.73 -3.34
N CYS A 246 17.61 7.91 -3.50
CA CYS A 246 16.59 8.05 -4.53
C CYS A 246 15.27 7.37 -4.13
N ALA A 247 14.22 7.56 -4.92
CA ALA A 247 12.93 6.89 -4.73
C ALA A 247 12.93 5.52 -5.41
N LYS A 248 13.77 4.60 -4.92
CA LYS A 248 14.13 3.34 -5.61
C LYS A 248 12.94 2.45 -5.99
N LYS A 249 11.87 2.46 -5.19
CA LYS A 249 10.70 1.58 -5.39
C LYS A 249 9.58 2.22 -6.21
N LEU A 250 9.50 3.56 -6.33
CA LEU A 250 8.49 4.21 -7.18
C LEU A 250 8.90 4.19 -8.67
N THR A 251 8.91 3.00 -9.23
CA THR A 251 9.25 2.69 -10.63
C THR A 251 8.05 2.93 -11.57
N GLN A 252 8.28 2.95 -12.89
CA GLN A 252 7.21 3.17 -13.88
C GLN A 252 6.06 2.16 -13.77
N PRO A 253 6.29 0.84 -13.68
CA PRO A 253 5.18 -0.13 -13.58
C PRO A 253 4.35 0.03 -12.31
N ILE A 254 5.00 0.39 -11.20
CA ILE A 254 4.31 0.67 -9.93
C ILE A 254 3.48 1.94 -10.08
N PHE A 255 4.07 3.02 -10.60
CA PHE A 255 3.35 4.28 -10.83
C PHE A 255 2.13 4.10 -11.75
N ASP A 256 2.26 3.37 -12.87
CA ASP A 256 1.13 3.14 -13.77
C ASP A 256 -0.03 2.41 -13.07
N SER A 257 0.30 1.47 -12.19
CA SER A 257 -0.71 0.76 -11.38
C SER A 257 -1.42 1.72 -10.42
N TYR A 258 -0.68 2.59 -9.73
CA TYR A 258 -1.25 3.59 -8.83
C TYR A 258 -2.02 4.71 -9.56
N ARG A 259 -1.60 5.06 -10.78
CA ARG A 259 -2.35 5.98 -11.64
C ARG A 259 -3.70 5.39 -12.04
N ASN A 260 -3.76 4.08 -12.32
CA ASN A 260 -5.02 3.39 -12.57
C ASN A 260 -5.92 3.40 -11.33
N VAL A 261 -5.34 3.16 -10.17
CA VAL A 261 -6.05 3.24 -8.88
C VAL A 261 -6.60 4.66 -8.65
N TYR A 262 -5.81 5.71 -8.89
CA TYR A 262 -6.25 7.10 -8.77
C TYR A 262 -7.49 7.39 -9.62
N ASP A 263 -7.46 7.03 -10.90
CA ASP A 263 -8.57 7.25 -11.83
C ASP A 263 -9.85 6.51 -11.38
N VAL A 264 -9.70 5.26 -10.89
CA VAL A 264 -10.81 4.47 -10.36
C VAL A 264 -11.39 5.11 -9.12
N CYS A 265 -10.55 5.53 -8.18
CA CYS A 265 -10.97 6.17 -6.95
C CYS A 265 -11.75 7.47 -7.24
N GLU A 266 -11.21 8.36 -8.07
CA GLU A 266 -11.89 9.60 -8.47
C GLU A 266 -13.25 9.30 -9.12
N GLY A 267 -13.33 8.28 -9.99
CA GLY A 267 -14.58 7.89 -10.63
C GLY A 267 -15.64 7.37 -9.64
N VAL A 268 -15.24 6.59 -8.63
CA VAL A 268 -16.14 6.11 -7.57
C VAL A 268 -16.59 7.25 -6.66
N ILE A 269 -15.67 8.16 -6.29
CA ILE A 269 -15.98 9.36 -5.48
C ILE A 269 -16.98 10.26 -6.21
N ALA A 270 -16.76 10.49 -7.51
CA ALA A 270 -17.62 11.29 -8.36
C ALA A 270 -18.98 10.61 -8.66
N GLY A 271 -19.09 9.31 -8.43
CA GLY A 271 -20.28 8.51 -8.75
C GLY A 271 -20.43 8.19 -10.25
N THR A 272 -19.37 8.36 -11.04
CA THR A 272 -19.33 7.95 -12.46
C THR A 272 -19.01 6.47 -12.62
N LEU A 273 -18.40 5.86 -11.60
CA LEU A 273 -18.16 4.42 -11.49
C LEU A 273 -18.86 3.88 -10.24
N THR A 274 -19.45 2.69 -10.37
CA THR A 274 -19.82 1.86 -9.21
C THR A 274 -18.57 1.20 -8.63
N VAL A 275 -18.65 0.66 -7.40
CA VAL A 275 -17.55 -0.13 -6.83
C VAL A 275 -17.16 -1.33 -7.73
N ARG A 276 -18.15 -2.03 -8.30
CA ARG A 276 -17.90 -3.14 -9.23
C ARG A 276 -17.20 -2.69 -10.51
N SER A 277 -17.77 -1.70 -11.20
CA SER A 277 -17.21 -1.22 -12.47
C SER A 277 -15.85 -0.53 -12.27
N GLY A 278 -15.64 0.11 -11.12
CA GLY A 278 -14.34 0.67 -10.74
C GLY A 278 -13.28 -0.42 -10.56
N TYR A 279 -13.63 -1.49 -9.85
CA TYR A 279 -12.75 -2.66 -9.71
C TYR A 279 -12.45 -3.32 -11.07
N ASP A 280 -13.48 -3.55 -11.88
CA ASP A 280 -13.34 -4.18 -13.20
C ASP A 280 -12.50 -3.31 -14.15
N LEU A 281 -12.50 -1.99 -14.01
CA LEU A 281 -11.63 -1.11 -14.77
C LEU A 281 -10.14 -1.37 -14.54
N ILE A 282 -9.72 -1.76 -13.31
CA ILE A 282 -8.34 -2.18 -13.03
C ILE A 282 -8.01 -3.43 -13.88
N LEU A 283 -8.90 -4.41 -13.87
CA LEU A 283 -8.73 -5.67 -14.60
C LEU A 283 -8.72 -5.46 -16.12
N ILE A 284 -9.63 -4.62 -16.64
CA ILE A 284 -9.71 -4.27 -18.06
C ILE A 284 -8.42 -3.58 -18.53
N ARG A 285 -7.86 -2.66 -17.72
CA ARG A 285 -6.60 -1.99 -18.05
C ARG A 285 -5.42 -2.96 -18.03
N ARG A 286 -5.37 -3.93 -17.10
CA ARG A 286 -4.38 -5.03 -17.12
C ARG A 286 -4.53 -5.90 -18.37
N ALA A 287 -5.75 -6.29 -18.73
CA ALA A 287 -6.03 -7.09 -19.92
C ALA A 287 -5.58 -6.36 -21.20
N LYS A 288 -5.83 -5.04 -21.29
CA LYS A 288 -5.35 -4.20 -22.38
C LYS A 288 -3.82 -4.18 -22.46
N PHE A 289 -3.15 -3.96 -21.34
CA PHE A 289 -1.69 -3.94 -21.26
C PHE A 289 -1.06 -5.26 -21.75
N LEU A 290 -1.63 -6.40 -21.37
CA LEU A 290 -1.14 -7.72 -21.79
C LEU A 290 -1.45 -8.02 -23.26
N ARG A 291 -2.58 -7.56 -23.78
CA ARG A 291 -2.89 -7.67 -25.21
C ARG A 291 -1.87 -6.92 -26.07
N ASP A 292 -1.40 -5.77 -25.61
CA ASP A 292 -0.35 -5.01 -26.29
C ASP A 292 1.04 -5.71 -26.20
N LYS A 293 1.11 -6.87 -25.52
CA LYS A 293 2.24 -7.80 -25.43
C LYS A 293 1.92 -9.17 -26.04
N ASP A 294 1.04 -9.21 -27.03
CA ASP A 294 0.66 -10.40 -27.78
C ASP A 294 0.03 -11.53 -26.92
N VAL A 295 -0.55 -11.19 -25.77
CA VAL A 295 -1.42 -12.11 -25.01
C VAL A 295 -2.83 -12.06 -25.60
N ARG A 296 -3.56 -13.18 -25.57
CA ARG A 296 -4.93 -13.24 -26.09
C ARG A 296 -5.84 -12.19 -25.45
N ARG A 297 -6.94 -11.86 -26.15
CA ARG A 297 -7.98 -11.00 -25.60
C ARG A 297 -8.76 -11.74 -24.49
N PHE A 298 -8.91 -11.09 -23.34
CA PHE A 298 -9.76 -11.54 -22.23
C PHE A 298 -11.08 -10.78 -22.24
N GLN A 299 -12.17 -11.48 -21.93
CA GLN A 299 -13.52 -10.94 -21.78
C GLN A 299 -13.84 -10.74 -20.30
N VAL A 300 -13.24 -9.72 -19.69
CA VAL A 300 -13.31 -9.48 -18.23
C VAL A 300 -14.75 -9.24 -17.75
N GLU A 301 -15.59 -8.61 -18.58
CA GLU A 301 -16.95 -8.26 -18.20
C GLU A 301 -17.94 -9.41 -18.48
N GLU A 302 -17.69 -10.20 -19.53
CA GLU A 302 -18.63 -11.23 -20.01
C GLU A 302 -18.29 -12.65 -19.55
N ASN A 303 -17.04 -12.93 -19.17
CA ASN A 303 -16.57 -14.26 -18.82
C ASN A 303 -16.00 -14.30 -17.39
N PRO A 304 -16.70 -14.94 -16.43
CA PRO A 304 -16.24 -15.05 -15.04
C PRO A 304 -14.86 -15.70 -14.88
N GLY A 305 -14.52 -16.67 -15.72
CA GLY A 305 -13.21 -17.32 -15.70
C GLY A 305 -12.10 -16.38 -16.15
N ASP A 306 -12.30 -15.61 -17.22
CA ASP A 306 -11.35 -14.58 -17.66
C ASP A 306 -11.21 -13.47 -16.61
N ARG A 307 -12.29 -13.07 -15.94
CA ARG A 307 -12.24 -12.09 -14.85
C ARG A 307 -11.41 -12.60 -13.67
N ALA A 308 -11.64 -13.82 -13.22
CA ALA A 308 -10.91 -14.44 -12.13
C ALA A 308 -9.42 -14.61 -12.47
N LEU A 309 -9.12 -15.08 -13.69
CA LEU A 309 -7.76 -15.20 -14.17
C LEU A 309 -7.06 -13.84 -14.28
N MET A 310 -7.79 -12.77 -14.66
CA MET A 310 -7.23 -11.41 -14.66
C MET A 310 -6.93 -10.90 -13.25
N ARG A 311 -7.70 -11.28 -12.23
CA ARG A 311 -7.35 -11.00 -10.82
C ARG A 311 -6.05 -11.71 -10.43
N LEU A 312 -5.89 -12.99 -10.80
CA LEU A 312 -4.64 -13.74 -10.58
C LEU A 312 -3.46 -13.07 -11.31
N PHE A 313 -3.68 -12.56 -12.52
CA PHE A 313 -2.65 -11.83 -13.27
C PHE A 313 -2.23 -10.54 -12.56
N CYS A 314 -3.17 -9.80 -11.97
CA CYS A 314 -2.85 -8.62 -11.17
C CYS A 314 -2.07 -8.99 -9.90
N MET A 315 -2.52 -9.99 -9.13
CA MET A 315 -1.85 -10.40 -7.88
C MET A 315 -0.45 -10.95 -8.16
N GLY A 316 -0.31 -11.78 -9.20
CA GLY A 316 0.96 -12.34 -9.65
C GLY A 316 1.88 -11.34 -10.38
N ASN A 317 1.50 -10.06 -10.45
CA ASN A 317 2.21 -9.04 -11.21
C ASN A 317 2.60 -9.48 -12.64
N VAL A 318 1.66 -10.12 -13.34
CA VAL A 318 1.84 -10.61 -14.71
C VAL A 318 1.96 -9.42 -15.65
N THR A 319 3.17 -9.22 -16.17
CA THR A 319 3.51 -8.08 -17.03
C THR A 319 4.19 -8.47 -18.33
N THR A 320 4.40 -9.76 -18.59
CA THR A 320 5.04 -10.29 -19.80
C THR A 320 4.18 -11.39 -20.41
N GLN A 321 4.38 -11.65 -21.71
CA GLN A 321 3.69 -12.73 -22.41
C GLN A 321 4.01 -14.09 -21.80
N GLU A 322 5.29 -14.33 -21.51
CA GLU A 322 5.77 -15.57 -20.88
C GLU A 322 5.06 -15.86 -19.55
N LYS A 323 5.01 -14.87 -18.64
CA LYS A 323 4.34 -15.04 -17.35
C LYS A 323 2.83 -15.21 -17.51
N ALA A 324 2.22 -14.59 -18.52
CA ALA A 324 0.80 -14.78 -18.82
C ALA A 324 0.50 -16.22 -19.30
N LEU A 325 1.33 -16.75 -20.20
CA LEU A 325 1.21 -18.14 -20.67
C LEU A 325 1.39 -19.14 -19.52
N LEU A 326 2.37 -18.91 -18.64
CA LEU A 326 2.58 -19.72 -17.44
C LEU A 326 1.31 -19.79 -16.56
N TYR A 327 0.64 -18.65 -16.34
CA TYR A 327 -0.61 -18.63 -15.57
C TYR A 327 -1.78 -19.26 -16.34
N GLU A 328 -1.87 -19.08 -17.66
CA GLU A 328 -2.89 -19.75 -18.47
C GLU A 328 -2.74 -21.27 -18.46
N ASP A 329 -1.51 -21.78 -18.54
CA ASP A 329 -1.23 -23.21 -18.51
C ASP A 329 -1.52 -23.80 -17.13
N ALA A 330 -1.13 -23.11 -16.06
CA ALA A 330 -1.52 -23.50 -14.70
C ALA A 330 -3.05 -23.50 -14.53
N TRP A 331 -3.74 -22.48 -15.02
CA TRP A 331 -5.21 -22.40 -14.96
C TRP A 331 -5.89 -23.55 -15.71
N ARG A 332 -5.36 -23.96 -16.88
CA ARG A 332 -5.88 -25.10 -17.65
C ARG A 332 -5.57 -26.44 -17.00
N ALA A 333 -4.46 -26.54 -16.28
CA ALA A 333 -4.04 -27.76 -15.58
C ALA A 333 -4.82 -28.03 -14.28
N LEU A 334 -5.50 -27.02 -13.72
CA LEU A 334 -6.37 -27.18 -12.55
C LEU A 334 -7.56 -28.10 -12.84
N GLU A 335 -7.92 -28.89 -11.84
CA GLU A 335 -9.15 -29.67 -11.84
C GLU A 335 -10.38 -28.75 -11.88
N ASP A 336 -11.44 -29.18 -12.57
CA ASP A 336 -12.68 -28.39 -12.72
C ASP A 336 -13.23 -27.88 -11.38
N PRO A 337 -13.32 -28.68 -10.29
CA PRO A 337 -13.82 -28.18 -9.01
C PRO A 337 -12.97 -27.07 -8.39
N VAL A 338 -11.64 -27.15 -8.53
CA VAL A 338 -10.72 -26.13 -8.01
C VAL A 338 -10.85 -24.85 -8.84
N ARG A 339 -10.88 -25.00 -10.16
CA ARG A 339 -11.03 -23.88 -11.09
C ARG A 339 -12.37 -23.15 -10.92
N GLU A 340 -13.46 -23.89 -10.73
CA GLU A 340 -14.78 -23.35 -10.42
C GLU A 340 -14.79 -22.63 -9.06
N THR A 341 -14.15 -23.20 -8.04
CA THR A 341 -14.03 -22.56 -6.71
C THR A 341 -13.30 -21.23 -6.81
N LEU A 342 -12.15 -21.19 -7.48
CA LEU A 342 -11.41 -19.96 -7.73
C LEU A 342 -12.23 -18.96 -8.53
N ALA A 343 -12.87 -19.39 -9.62
CA ALA A 343 -13.68 -18.52 -10.45
C ALA A 343 -14.85 -17.91 -9.67
N ASN A 344 -15.52 -18.69 -8.82
CA ASN A 344 -16.63 -18.19 -8.01
C ASN A 344 -16.13 -17.23 -6.92
N ALA A 345 -15.17 -17.66 -6.10
CA ALA A 345 -14.71 -16.88 -4.96
C ALA A 345 -14.01 -15.57 -5.37
N LEU A 346 -13.21 -15.59 -6.44
CA LEU A 346 -12.58 -14.38 -6.99
C LEU A 346 -13.58 -13.45 -7.71
N ASN A 347 -14.82 -13.87 -7.94
CA ASN A 347 -15.85 -13.02 -8.52
C ASN A 347 -16.84 -12.42 -7.51
N LEU A 348 -16.70 -12.77 -6.22
CA LEU A 348 -17.47 -12.18 -5.15
C LEU A 348 -17.12 -10.70 -4.96
N ASP A 349 -18.15 -9.87 -4.84
CA ASP A 349 -17.98 -8.44 -4.57
C ASP A 349 -17.68 -8.17 -3.10
N GLY A 350 -18.23 -9.01 -2.21
CA GLY A 350 -18.27 -8.81 -0.77
C GLY A 350 -19.57 -8.13 -0.35
N ARG A 351 -20.43 -8.87 0.36
CA ARG A 351 -21.68 -8.38 0.97
C ARG A 351 -22.00 -9.20 2.21
N ARG A 352 -22.85 -8.70 3.12
CA ARG A 352 -23.15 -9.36 4.41
C ARG A 352 -23.57 -10.83 4.30
N SER A 353 -24.31 -11.19 3.24
CA SER A 353 -24.77 -12.57 3.02
C SER A 353 -23.77 -13.45 2.27
N GLU A 354 -22.73 -12.85 1.70
CA GLU A 354 -21.76 -13.49 0.81
C GLU A 354 -20.45 -12.68 0.89
N PRO A 355 -19.73 -12.80 2.02
CA PRO A 355 -18.49 -12.08 2.21
C PRO A 355 -17.45 -12.54 1.18
N ALA A 356 -16.62 -11.61 0.72
CA ALA A 356 -15.48 -11.94 -0.12
C ALA A 356 -14.25 -12.19 0.76
N VAL A 357 -13.44 -13.19 0.42
CA VAL A 357 -12.16 -13.43 1.09
C VAL A 357 -11.07 -12.61 0.40
N GLN A 358 -10.30 -11.86 1.19
CA GLN A 358 -9.11 -11.14 0.78
C GLN A 358 -7.86 -11.90 1.29
N PRO A 359 -7.10 -12.57 0.41
CA PRO A 359 -5.94 -13.35 0.79
C PRO A 359 -4.71 -12.45 0.95
N THR A 360 -4.61 -11.71 2.06
CA THR A 360 -3.54 -10.74 2.30
C THR A 360 -2.16 -11.39 2.23
N TYR A 361 -1.21 -10.76 1.52
CA TYR A 361 0.12 -11.24 1.12
C TYR A 361 0.17 -12.25 -0.03
N MET A 362 -0.96 -12.57 -0.66
CA MET A 362 -0.97 -13.46 -1.83
C MET A 362 -0.13 -12.92 -3.01
N PRO A 363 -0.10 -11.61 -3.32
CA PRO A 363 0.80 -11.09 -4.34
C PRO A 363 2.28 -11.39 -4.07
N ALA A 364 2.72 -11.25 -2.81
CA ALA A 364 4.10 -11.55 -2.41
C ALA A 364 4.41 -13.04 -2.50
N LEU A 365 3.43 -13.90 -2.18
CA LEU A 365 3.52 -15.35 -2.34
C LEU A 365 3.66 -15.74 -3.82
N LEU A 366 2.76 -15.24 -4.68
CA LEU A 366 2.77 -15.51 -6.12
C LEU A 366 4.04 -15.01 -6.83
N ASP A 367 4.67 -13.95 -6.33
CA ASP A 367 5.93 -13.44 -6.89
C ASP A 367 7.12 -14.42 -6.72
N ARG A 368 7.02 -15.37 -5.78
CA ARG A 368 8.05 -16.40 -5.59
C ARG A 368 7.91 -17.58 -6.55
N ILE A 369 6.80 -17.70 -7.25
CA ILE A 369 6.48 -18.87 -8.08
C ILE A 369 7.03 -18.69 -9.50
N GLN A 370 7.78 -19.68 -9.98
CA GLN A 370 8.53 -19.59 -11.25
C GLN A 370 8.12 -20.63 -12.31
N ASP A 371 7.37 -21.67 -11.93
CA ASP A 371 6.96 -22.74 -12.84
C ASP A 371 5.47 -23.12 -12.69
N VAL A 372 4.98 -23.87 -13.67
CA VAL A 372 3.56 -24.26 -13.79
C VAL A 372 3.13 -25.18 -12.65
N ASN A 373 3.95 -26.15 -12.24
CA ASN A 373 3.56 -27.12 -11.20
C ASN A 373 3.44 -26.44 -9.83
N ALA A 374 4.42 -25.59 -9.49
CA ALA A 374 4.37 -24.80 -8.28
C ALA A 374 3.19 -23.82 -8.28
N LEU A 375 2.86 -23.23 -9.43
CA LEU A 375 1.68 -22.36 -9.55
C LEU A 375 0.38 -23.14 -9.39
N VAL A 376 0.25 -24.33 -9.96
CA VAL A 376 -0.94 -25.19 -9.76
C VAL A 376 -1.15 -25.50 -8.28
N CYS A 377 -0.10 -25.91 -7.56
CA CYS A 377 -0.19 -26.19 -6.12
C CYS A 377 -0.55 -24.93 -5.32
N THR A 378 0.02 -23.79 -5.69
CA THR A 378 -0.30 -22.49 -5.09
C THR A 378 -1.75 -22.08 -5.32
N LEU A 379 -2.28 -22.30 -6.52
CA LEU A 379 -3.68 -21.99 -6.86
C LEU A 379 -4.66 -22.93 -6.15
N ARG A 380 -4.30 -24.20 -5.93
CA ARG A 380 -5.07 -25.11 -5.07
C ARG A 380 -5.11 -24.62 -3.63
N TYR A 381 -3.97 -24.22 -3.08
CA TYR A 381 -3.92 -23.61 -1.74
C TYR A 381 -4.77 -22.33 -1.67
N LEU A 382 -4.68 -21.44 -2.66
CA LEU A 382 -5.52 -20.25 -2.74
C LEU A 382 -7.02 -20.61 -2.78
N ALA A 383 -7.39 -21.67 -3.50
CA ALA A 383 -8.78 -22.13 -3.52
C ALA A 383 -9.26 -22.58 -2.14
N GLN A 384 -8.41 -23.27 -1.36
CA GLN A 384 -8.71 -23.62 0.03
C GLN A 384 -8.86 -22.37 0.90
N VAL A 385 -7.95 -21.41 0.79
CA VAL A 385 -8.00 -20.13 1.53
C VAL A 385 -9.29 -19.36 1.23
N LEU A 386 -9.68 -19.27 -0.03
CA LEU A 386 -10.86 -18.52 -0.47
C LEU A 386 -12.20 -19.22 -0.17
N SER A 387 -12.20 -20.54 0.04
CA SER A 387 -13.41 -21.32 0.33
C SER A 387 -13.58 -21.66 1.81
N ALA A 388 -12.59 -21.35 2.65
CA ALA A 388 -12.66 -21.57 4.07
C ALA A 388 -13.76 -20.71 4.72
N THR A 389 -14.55 -21.35 5.57
CA THR A 389 -15.66 -20.74 6.29
C THR A 389 -15.23 -20.39 7.71
N ASP A 390 -15.50 -19.17 8.15
CA ASP A 390 -15.39 -18.79 9.56
C ASP A 390 -16.76 -18.86 10.25
N ASP A 391 -16.76 -18.91 11.58
CA ASP A 391 -17.98 -18.74 12.38
C ASP A 391 -18.62 -17.39 12.02
N ALA A 392 -19.88 -17.44 11.63
CA ALA A 392 -20.56 -16.35 10.92
C ALA A 392 -20.65 -15.08 11.78
N ASP A 393 -19.79 -14.10 11.51
CA ASP A 393 -20.13 -12.70 11.76
C ASP A 393 -21.14 -12.27 10.67
N PRO A 394 -22.43 -12.07 11.00
CA PRO A 394 -23.46 -11.71 10.03
C PRO A 394 -23.27 -10.30 9.44
N SER A 395 -22.32 -9.52 9.97
CA SER A 395 -21.95 -8.20 9.47
C SER A 395 -20.78 -8.22 8.48
N ALA A 396 -20.06 -9.34 8.36
CA ALA A 396 -18.86 -9.45 7.54
C ALA A 396 -19.17 -9.22 6.05
N VAL A 397 -18.46 -8.28 5.44
CA VAL A 397 -18.53 -7.99 3.99
C VAL A 397 -17.26 -8.48 3.30
N VAL A 398 -16.12 -8.38 3.99
CA VAL A 398 -14.82 -8.87 3.56
C VAL A 398 -14.16 -9.58 4.74
N ILE A 399 -13.56 -10.73 4.49
CA ILE A 399 -12.79 -11.50 5.45
C ILE A 399 -11.34 -11.53 4.97
N GLU A 400 -10.43 -10.98 5.77
CA GLU A 400 -9.00 -11.04 5.50
C GLU A 400 -8.42 -12.33 6.05
N ARG A 401 -7.63 -13.03 5.22
CA ARG A 401 -6.83 -14.18 5.63
C ARG A 401 -5.38 -13.92 5.25
N SER A 402 -4.51 -13.72 6.24
CA SER A 402 -3.10 -13.44 6.02
C SER A 402 -2.34 -14.72 5.68
N VAL A 403 -1.88 -14.84 4.43
CA VAL A 403 -1.01 -15.96 3.99
C VAL A 403 0.47 -15.71 4.27
N TYR A 404 0.79 -14.73 5.13
CA TYR A 404 2.17 -14.34 5.45
C TYR A 404 2.98 -15.48 6.06
N SER A 405 2.40 -16.24 6.99
CA SER A 405 3.05 -17.40 7.58
C SER A 405 3.32 -18.48 6.53
N ALA A 406 2.36 -18.74 5.64
CA ALA A 406 2.50 -19.68 4.53
C ALA A 406 3.67 -19.30 3.61
N LEU A 407 3.76 -18.01 3.25
CA LEU A 407 4.87 -17.45 2.49
C LEU A 407 6.21 -17.67 3.20
N LYS A 408 6.33 -17.28 4.48
CA LYS A 408 7.61 -17.30 5.20
C LYS A 408 8.09 -18.69 5.60
N GLN A 409 7.18 -19.58 5.95
CA GLN A 409 7.53 -20.91 6.48
C GLN A 409 7.66 -21.95 5.38
N PHE A 410 6.81 -21.89 4.35
CA PHE A 410 6.74 -22.93 3.32
C PHE A 410 7.28 -22.42 1.99
N VAL A 411 6.75 -21.33 1.43
CA VAL A 411 7.13 -20.92 0.06
C VAL A 411 8.57 -20.43 -0.05
N GLU A 412 9.08 -19.74 0.97
CA GLU A 412 10.50 -19.32 1.02
C GLU A 412 11.46 -20.46 1.42
N SER A 413 10.95 -21.67 1.72
CA SER A 413 11.78 -22.82 2.10
C SER A 413 12.38 -23.55 0.89
N ASP A 414 13.47 -24.29 1.11
CA ASP A 414 14.03 -25.18 0.09
C ASP A 414 13.10 -26.37 -0.20
N GLU A 415 12.32 -26.82 0.79
CA GLU A 415 11.36 -27.92 0.67
C GLU A 415 10.31 -27.63 -0.42
N PHE A 416 9.80 -26.40 -0.50
CA PHE A 416 8.84 -26.02 -1.53
C PHE A 416 9.41 -26.11 -2.95
N ARG A 417 10.72 -25.86 -3.12
CA ARG A 417 11.36 -26.00 -4.44
C ARG A 417 11.47 -27.45 -4.88
N GLU A 418 11.56 -28.38 -3.93
CA GLU A 418 11.65 -29.82 -4.19
C GLU A 418 10.26 -30.45 -4.35
N ASP A 419 9.29 -30.04 -3.51
CA ASP A 419 7.92 -30.53 -3.51
C ASP A 419 6.92 -29.37 -3.26
N PRO A 420 6.36 -28.76 -4.33
CA PRO A 420 5.36 -27.72 -4.16
C PRO A 420 4.04 -28.18 -3.53
N THR A 421 3.78 -29.50 -3.46
CA THR A 421 2.54 -30.04 -2.89
C THR A 421 2.44 -29.86 -1.38
N ILE A 422 3.54 -29.46 -0.71
CA ILE A 422 3.51 -29.13 0.71
C ILE A 422 2.47 -28.06 1.04
N LEU A 423 2.22 -27.11 0.13
CA LEU A 423 1.21 -26.05 0.33
C LEU A 423 -0.20 -26.61 0.44
N GLU A 424 -0.49 -27.75 -0.17
CA GLU A 424 -1.81 -28.38 -0.12
C GLU A 424 -2.12 -28.96 1.27
N ARG A 425 -1.11 -29.06 2.15
CA ARG A 425 -1.21 -29.55 3.52
C ARG A 425 -1.11 -28.44 4.57
N VAL A 426 -0.87 -27.19 4.14
CA VAL A 426 -0.75 -26.04 5.04
C VAL A 426 -2.15 -25.67 5.53
N GLU A 427 -2.28 -25.45 6.84
CA GLU A 427 -3.54 -25.00 7.42
C GLU A 427 -3.94 -23.63 6.86
N VAL A 428 -5.24 -23.46 6.62
CA VAL A 428 -5.77 -22.17 6.18
C VAL A 428 -5.71 -21.20 7.37
N PRO A 429 -5.11 -20.00 7.20
CA PRO A 429 -5.04 -19.00 8.26
C PRO A 429 -6.44 -18.55 8.69
N ASP A 430 -6.64 -18.27 9.97
CA ASP A 430 -7.90 -17.75 10.51
C ASP A 430 -8.36 -16.48 9.78
N GLY A 431 -9.69 -16.35 9.60
CA GLY A 431 -10.30 -15.16 9.02
C GLY A 431 -10.48 -14.04 10.05
N VAL A 432 -10.14 -12.82 9.66
CA VAL A 432 -10.43 -11.61 10.43
C VAL A 432 -11.37 -10.73 9.60
N VAL A 433 -12.46 -10.26 10.21
CA VAL A 433 -13.39 -9.34 9.52
C VAL A 433 -12.64 -8.05 9.21
N ALA A 434 -12.56 -7.72 7.92
CA ALA A 434 -11.92 -6.49 7.48
C ALA A 434 -12.65 -5.29 8.09
N LEU A 435 -11.91 -4.26 8.50
CA LEU A 435 -12.52 -3.00 8.92
C LEU A 435 -13.25 -2.39 7.74
N THR A 436 -14.58 -2.34 7.83
CA THR A 436 -15.40 -1.65 6.86
C THR A 436 -15.94 -0.35 7.46
N THR A 437 -16.44 0.54 6.61
CA THR A 437 -17.14 1.75 7.07
C THR A 437 -18.38 1.47 7.92
N ALA A 438 -18.90 0.24 7.95
CA ALA A 438 -19.98 -0.15 8.86
C ALA A 438 -19.49 -0.48 10.28
N SER A 439 -18.17 -0.64 10.46
CA SER A 439 -17.50 -1.08 11.69
C SER A 439 -16.79 0.05 12.44
N LEU A 440 -16.67 1.24 11.81
CA LEU A 440 -16.11 2.48 12.36
C LEU A 440 -17.23 3.49 12.63
#